data_AF-A0A447PT61-F1
#
_entry.id   AF-A0A447PT61-F1
#
_cell.length_a   1.000
_cell.length_b   1.000
_cell.length_c   1.000
_cell.angle_alpha   90.00
_cell.angle_beta   90.00
_cell.angle_gamma   90.00
#
_symmetry.space_group_name_H-M   'P 1'
#
loop_
_entity.id
_entity.type
_entity.pdbx_description
1 polymer ?
#
loop_
_entity_poly.entity_id
_entity_poly.type
_entity_poly.pdbx_seq_one_letter_code
_entity_poly.pdbx_strand_id
1 'polypeptide(L)' 'MSHNDTIVAQATPPGRGGVGILRISGLKARDVAQEVLGKLPKPALCRLPAV' A
#
# COMPACT_ATOMS: atom_id res chain seq x y z
N MET A 1 10.67 -11.02 -19.65
CA MET A 1 10.50 -9.79 -18.83
C MET A 1 11.04 -10.06 -17.44
N SER A 2 12.04 -9.28 -17.01
CA SER A 2 12.59 -9.36 -15.65
C SER A 2 11.50 -8.99 -14.66
N HIS A 3 11.09 -9.92 -13.80
CA HIS A 3 10.01 -9.73 -12.82
C HIS A 3 10.45 -8.95 -11.56
N ASN A 4 11.53 -8.18 -11.64
CA ASN A 4 12.12 -7.49 -10.48
C ASN A 4 11.63 -6.06 -10.29
N ASP A 5 10.82 -5.53 -11.22
CA ASP A 5 10.30 -4.18 -11.10
C ASP A 5 9.27 -4.09 -9.97
N THR A 6 9.31 -2.96 -9.26
CA THR A 6 8.26 -2.62 -8.29
C THR A 6 7.23 -1.76 -9.01
N ILE A 7 6.01 -2.28 -9.10
CA ILE A 7 4.89 -1.66 -9.81
C ILE A 7 3.91 -1.02 -8.84
N VAL A 8 3.20 0.00 -9.29
CA VAL A 8 2.12 0.66 -8.55
C VAL A 8 0.89 0.82 -9.44
N ALA A 9 -0.29 0.66 -8.86
CA ALA A 9 -1.56 0.90 -9.54
C ALA A 9 -2.63 1.42 -8.58
N GLN A 10 -3.55 2.22 -9.10
CA GLN A 10 -4.77 2.58 -8.37
C GLN A 10 -5.70 1.36 -8.30
N ALA A 11 -6.09 0.96 -7.09
CA ALA A 11 -6.96 -0.20 -6.85
C ALA A 11 -8.45 0.18 -6.74
N THR A 12 -8.76 1.45 -6.51
CA THR A 12 -10.13 2.00 -6.48
C THR A 12 -10.43 2.83 -7.74
N PRO A 13 -11.69 3.01 -8.15
CA PRO A 13 -12.04 3.92 -9.23
C PRO A 13 -11.60 5.37 -8.96
N PRO A 14 -11.28 6.16 -10.00
CA PRO A 14 -11.06 7.59 -9.84
C PRO A 14 -12.38 8.32 -9.54
N GLY A 15 -12.32 9.41 -8.79
CA GLY A 15 -13.49 10.23 -8.48
C GLY A 15 -13.60 10.56 -6.99
N ARG A 16 -14.82 10.94 -6.57
CA ARG A 16 -15.09 11.30 -5.17
C ARG A 16 -15.45 10.05 -4.36
N GLY A 17 -14.74 9.83 -3.26
CA GLY A 17 -14.98 8.76 -2.29
C GLY A 17 -14.26 9.07 -0.98
N GLY A 18 -14.68 8.44 0.13
CA GLY A 18 -14.06 8.67 1.44
C GLY A 18 -12.64 8.08 1.57
N VAL A 19 -12.28 7.10 0.72
CA VAL A 19 -10.98 6.43 0.72
C VAL A 19 -10.56 6.11 -0.71
N GLY A 20 -9.29 6.37 -1.03
CA GLY A 20 -8.63 5.88 -2.24
C GLY A 20 -7.55 4.85 -1.88
N ILE A 21 -7.39 3.81 -2.71
CA ILE A 21 -6.42 2.74 -2.46
C ILE A 21 -5.43 2.67 -3.62
N LEU A 22 -4.13 2.73 -3.29
CA LEU A 22 -3.04 2.37 -4.20
C LEU A 22 -2.44 1.04 -3.77
N ARG A 23 -2.21 0.15 -4.73
CA ARG A 23 -1.51 -1.11 -4.53
C ARG A 23 -0.10 -1.00 -5.10
N ILE A 24 0.89 -1.39 -4.30
CA ILE A 24 2.29 -1.50 -4.70
C ILE A 24 2.68 -2.98 -4.66
N SER A 25 3.44 -3.46 -5.63
CA SER A 25 3.88 -4.86 -5.70
C SER A 25 5.32 -4.94 -6.20
N GLY A 26 6.15 -5.74 -5.53
CA GLY A 26 7.56 -5.93 -5.88
C GLY A 26 8.49 -5.78 -4.67
N LEU A 27 9.79 -5.91 -4.93
CA LEU A 27 10.83 -5.99 -3.90
C LEU A 27 10.92 -4.72 -3.04
N LYS A 28 10.66 -3.53 -3.63
CA LYS A 28 10.75 -2.24 -2.92
C LYS A 28 9.46 -1.82 -2.22
N ALA A 29 8.42 -2.66 -2.23
CA ALA A 29 7.13 -2.29 -1.63
C ALA A 29 7.24 -1.98 -0.13
N ARG A 30 8.15 -2.67 0.58
CA ARG A 30 8.41 -2.43 2.01
C ARG A 30 9.08 -1.09 2.24
N ASP A 31 10.06 -0.74 1.41
CA ASP A 31 10.78 0.53 1.51
C ASP A 31 9.83 1.70 1.27
N VAL A 32 8.94 1.58 0.27
CA VAL A 32 7.91 2.59 0.02
C VAL A 32 6.95 2.71 1.20
N ALA A 33 6.52 1.60 1.80
CA ALA A 33 5.65 1.65 2.98
C ALA A 33 6.34 2.32 4.18
N GLN A 34 7.64 2.07 4.36
CA GLN A 34 8.42 2.68 5.42
C GLN A 34 8.57 4.19 5.20
N GLU A 35 8.82 4.64 3.97
CA GLU A 35 8.96 6.06 3.63
C GLU A 35 7.63 6.83 3.77
N VAL A 36 6.52 6.23 3.34
CA VAL A 36 5.20 6.89 3.33
C VAL A 36 4.52 6.85 4.71
N LEU A 37 4.62 5.73 5.43
CA LEU A 37 3.91 5.52 6.70
C LEU A 37 4.80 5.71 7.93
N GLY A 38 6.12 5.78 7.77
CA GLY A 38 7.09 5.77 8.87
C GLY A 38 7.20 4.43 9.61
N LYS A 39 6.46 3.40 9.17
CA LYS A 39 6.44 2.07 9.77
C LYS A 39 5.96 1.03 8.76
N LEU A 40 6.47 -0.20 8.88
CA LEU A 40 5.92 -1.34 8.15
C LEU A 40 4.79 -2.00 8.96
N PRO A 41 3.51 -1.90 8.53
CA PRO A 41 2.42 -2.56 9.22
C PRO A 41 2.57 -4.08 9.16
N LYS A 42 2.26 -4.77 10.27
CA LYS A 42 2.28 -6.24 10.31
C LYS A 42 1.26 -6.79 9.30
N PRO A 43 1.64 -7.79 8.48
CA PRO A 43 0.67 -8.48 7.62
C PRO A 43 -0.45 -9.05 8.50
N ALA A 44 -1.71 -8.77 8.16
CA ALA A 44 -2.93 -9.13 8.89
C ALA A 44 -3.30 -8.31 10.15
N LEU A 45 -2.96 -7.01 10.25
CA LEU A 45 -3.55 -6.14 11.27
C LEU A 45 -4.30 -4.94 10.66
N CYS A 46 -5.57 -5.15 10.28
CA CYS A 46 -6.58 -4.08 10.31
C CYS A 46 -7.02 -3.91 11.77
N ARG A 47 -6.35 -3.03 12.52
CA ARG A 47 -6.82 -2.67 13.87
C ARG A 47 -7.75 -1.48 13.75
N LEU A 48 -9.04 -1.68 14.00
CA LEU A 48 -9.90 -0.57 14.39
C LEU A 48 -9.43 -0.06 15.77
N PRO A 49 -9.38 1.25 16.01
CA PRO A 49 -9.10 1.78 17.33
C PRO A 49 -10.14 1.19 18.31
N ALA A 50 -9.66 0.61 19.40
CA ALA A 50 -10.53 0.24 20.51
C ALA A 50 -11.07 1.54 21.10
N VAL A 51 -12.37 1.77 20.93
CA VAL A 51 -13.15 2.75 21.69
C VAL A 51 -13.55 2.16 23.03
#